data_AF-A0A7D8D5X5-F1
#
_entry.id   AF-A0A7D8D5X5-F1
#
_cell.length_a   1.000
_cell.length_b   1.000
_cell.length_c   1.000
_cell.angle_alpha   90.00
_cell.angle_beta   90.00
_cell.angle_gamma   90.00
#
_symmetry.space_group_name_H-M   'P 1'
#
loop_
_entity.id
_entity.type
_entity.pdbx_description
1 polymer ?
#
loop_
_entity_poly.entity_id
_entity_poly.type
_entity_poly.pdbx_seq_one_letter_code
_entity_poly.pdbx_strand_id
1 'polypeptide(L)'
;MDPIRQLPITLNESGDLVIKRSNDAMIEKLFALVQTQFASQSNMLEEVGQDVGKLGEAVDMHTEKVETLDQTVGSFDERLTKAQLSNVASKIIRDDLQKDRHRKAQQFVGNKVQLTFEAMEGSKNDLEQAVRDLIKKDTTKVMRQITSYLKQQLGLKSIDDIPNCLVKKHKQLLKELTWKKLNNFTQKGGK
;
A
#
# COMPACT_ATOMS: atom_id res chain seq x y z
N MET A 1 36.57 -55.30 53.29
CA MET A 1 35.67 -55.65 54.42
C MET A 1 36.53 -56.22 55.52
N ASP A 2 36.98 -55.37 56.44
CA ASP A 2 37.69 -55.81 57.64
C ASP A 2 36.72 -56.51 58.60
N PRO A 3 37.18 -57.53 59.34
CA PRO A 3 36.31 -58.32 60.19
C PRO A 3 35.84 -57.44 61.34
N ILE A 4 34.51 -57.30 61.48
CA ILE A 4 33.86 -56.75 62.66
C ILE A 4 34.29 -57.61 63.84
N ARG A 5 35.37 -57.22 64.51
CA ARG A 5 35.85 -57.84 65.74
C ARG A 5 34.72 -57.71 66.76
N GLN A 6 34.36 -58.84 67.36
CA GLN A 6 33.35 -58.97 68.40
C GLN A 6 33.52 -57.86 69.45
N LEU A 7 32.68 -56.83 69.38
CA LEU A 7 32.58 -55.80 70.41
C LEU A 7 31.90 -56.46 71.63
N PRO A 8 32.31 -56.15 72.87
CA PRO A 8 31.76 -56.77 74.07
C PRO A 8 30.38 -56.19 74.44
N ILE A 9 29.53 -55.93 73.45
CA ILE A 9 28.23 -55.28 73.60
C ILE A 9 27.15 -56.36 73.40
N THR A 10 26.26 -56.51 74.38
CA THR A 10 25.11 -57.42 74.32
C THR A 10 23.86 -56.71 74.82
N LEU A 11 22.68 -57.17 74.40
CA LEU A 11 21.42 -56.67 74.94
C LEU A 11 21.13 -57.35 76.30
N ASN A 12 20.70 -56.59 77.31
CA ASN A 12 20.17 -57.15 78.55
C ASN A 12 18.72 -57.65 78.35
N GLU A 13 18.15 -58.26 79.39
CA GLU A 13 16.76 -58.78 79.37
C GLU A 13 15.70 -57.68 79.14
N SER A 14 16.06 -56.41 79.37
CA SER A 14 15.23 -55.23 79.10
C SER A 14 15.42 -54.66 77.68
N GLY A 15 16.36 -55.19 76.89
CA GLY A 15 16.69 -54.68 75.55
C GLY A 15 17.70 -53.52 75.52
N ASP A 16 18.38 -53.21 76.62
CA ASP A 16 19.43 -52.19 76.66
C ASP A 16 20.79 -52.75 76.26
N LEU A 17 21.59 -51.95 75.57
CA LEU A 17 22.98 -52.31 75.24
C LEU A 17 23.86 -52.24 76.50
N VAL A 18 24.42 -53.38 76.91
CA VAL A 18 25.30 -53.51 78.07
C VAL A 18 26.67 -54.02 77.64
N ILE A 19 27.72 -53.38 78.17
CA ILE A 19 29.11 -53.77 77.97
C ILE A 19 29.42 -54.92 78.94
N LYS A 20 29.71 -56.13 78.44
CA LYS A 20 30.19 -57.25 79.27
C LYS A 20 31.51 -56.84 79.93
N ARG A 21 31.72 -57.17 81.22
CA ARG A 21 32.98 -56.91 81.96
C ARG A 21 34.17 -57.19 81.06
N SER A 22 34.83 -56.12 80.63
CA SER A 22 35.88 -56.13 79.62
C SER A 22 37.13 -55.53 80.23
N ASN A 23 38.30 -56.06 79.86
CA ASN A 23 39.59 -55.47 80.23
C ASN A 23 39.64 -54.02 79.73
N ASP A 24 40.24 -53.10 80.49
CA ASP A 24 40.33 -51.66 80.17
C ASP A 24 40.77 -51.39 78.72
N ALA A 25 41.65 -52.23 78.18
CA ALA A 25 42.12 -52.17 76.79
C ALA A 25 41.04 -52.37 75.70
N MET A 26 39.93 -53.05 75.98
CA MET A 26 38.80 -53.18 75.05
C MET A 26 37.86 -51.97 75.10
N ILE A 27 37.71 -51.36 76.29
CA ILE A 27 36.93 -50.14 76.47
C ILE A 27 37.62 -48.97 75.75
N GLU A 28 38.94 -48.85 75.89
CA GLU A 28 39.75 -47.88 75.13
C GLU A 28 39.62 -48.04 73.62
N LYS A 29 39.61 -49.29 73.11
CA LYS A 29 39.39 -49.55 71.68
C LYS A 29 37.99 -49.14 71.21
N LEU A 30 36.97 -49.33 72.04
CA LEU A 30 35.60 -48.90 71.73
C LEU A 30 35.51 -47.37 71.69
N PHE A 31 36.11 -46.67 72.66
CA PHE A 31 36.17 -45.20 72.65
C PHE A 31 36.92 -44.66 71.43
N ALA A 32 38.07 -45.25 71.08
CA ALA A 32 38.82 -44.85 69.90
C ALA A 32 38.03 -45.06 68.60
N LEU A 33 37.29 -46.18 68.48
CA LEU A 33 36.42 -46.44 67.33
C LEU A 33 35.29 -45.41 67.23
N VAL A 34 34.64 -45.11 68.35
CA VAL A 34 33.55 -44.12 68.43
C VAL A 34 34.08 -42.73 68.07
N GLN A 35 35.22 -42.31 68.62
CA GLN A 35 35.86 -41.03 68.29
C GLN A 35 36.23 -40.92 66.82
N THR A 36 36.79 -41.99 66.23
CA THR A 36 37.16 -42.02 64.80
C THR A 36 35.92 -41.93 63.91
N GLN A 37 34.84 -42.62 64.28
CA GLN A 37 33.57 -42.58 63.56
C GLN A 37 32.93 -41.19 63.62
N PHE A 38 32.90 -40.55 64.79
CA PHE A 38 32.39 -39.19 64.95
C PHE A 38 33.22 -38.18 64.17
N ALA A 39 34.55 -38.29 64.19
CA ALA A 39 35.43 -37.41 63.41
C ALA A 39 35.19 -37.57 61.90
N SER A 40 35.06 -38.81 61.42
CA SER A 40 34.76 -39.09 60.01
C SER A 40 33.39 -38.53 59.59
N GLN A 41 32.35 -38.71 60.42
CA GLN A 41 31.02 -38.16 60.13
C GLN A 41 31.01 -36.63 60.18
N SER A 42 31.74 -36.01 61.12
CA SER A 42 31.86 -34.56 61.20
C SER A 42 32.50 -33.98 59.94
N ASN A 43 33.58 -34.60 59.45
CA ASN A 43 34.24 -34.15 58.21
C ASN A 43 33.32 -34.29 56.99
N MET A 44 32.57 -35.39 56.87
CA MET A 44 31.59 -35.55 55.78
C MET A 44 30.47 -34.53 55.83
N LEU A 45 29.98 -34.18 57.02
CA LEU A 45 28.96 -33.15 57.19
C LEU A 45 29.48 -31.76 56.81
N GLU A 46 30.76 -31.47 57.10
CA GLU A 46 31.40 -30.22 56.70
C GLU A 46 31.51 -30.12 55.17
N GLU A 47 31.93 -31.20 54.49
CA GLU A 47 31.99 -31.25 53.03
C GLU A 47 30.60 -31.05 52.39
N VAL A 48 29.58 -31.73 52.90
CA VAL A 48 28.19 -31.52 52.47
C VAL A 48 27.74 -30.09 52.70
N GLY A 49 28.09 -29.48 53.85
CA GLY A 49 27.78 -28.08 54.13
C GLY A 49 28.40 -27.11 53.12
N GLN A 50 29.65 -27.35 52.72
CA GLN A 50 30.32 -26.55 51.69
C GLN A 50 29.67 -26.70 50.32
N ASP A 51 29.30 -27.93 49.93
CA ASP A 51 28.66 -28.18 48.65
C ASP A 51 27.24 -27.59 48.57
N VAL A 52 26.48 -27.65 49.68
CA VAL A 52 25.19 -26.97 49.80
C VAL A 52 25.36 -25.45 49.70
N GLY A 53 26.41 -24.89 50.30
CA GLY A 53 26.74 -23.46 50.17
C GLY A 53 27.00 -23.05 48.72
N LYS A 54 27.87 -23.78 48.00
CA LYS A 54 28.15 -23.53 46.57
C LYS A 54 26.91 -23.68 45.69
N LEU A 55 26.05 -24.67 46.00
CA LEU A 55 24.80 -24.86 45.28
C LEU A 55 23.84 -23.69 45.50
N GLY A 56 23.76 -23.17 46.73
CA GLY A 56 22.97 -21.97 47.05
C GLY A 56 23.41 -20.76 46.22
N GLU A 57 24.71 -20.47 46.18
CA GLU A 57 25.25 -19.37 45.36
C GLU A 57 24.97 -19.55 43.87
N ALA A 58 25.06 -20.78 43.36
CA ALA A 58 24.76 -21.07 41.96
C ALA A 58 23.27 -20.85 41.63
N VAL A 59 22.37 -21.25 42.53
CA VAL A 59 20.92 -21.03 42.39
C VAL A 59 20.58 -19.55 42.41
N ASP A 60 21.18 -18.77 43.31
CA ASP A 60 20.96 -17.33 43.37
C ASP A 60 21.39 -16.63 42.08
N MET A 61 22.60 -16.96 41.59
CA MET A 61 23.09 -16.45 40.30
C MET A 61 22.17 -16.85 39.13
N HIS A 62 21.67 -18.09 39.13
CA HIS A 62 20.74 -18.53 38.09
C HIS A 62 19.39 -17.81 38.17
N THR A 63 18.91 -17.53 39.37
CA THR A 63 17.67 -16.77 39.60
C THR A 63 17.79 -15.36 39.03
N GLU A 64 18.90 -14.66 39.31
CA GLU A 64 19.17 -13.33 38.74
C GLU A 64 19.24 -13.37 37.20
N LYS A 65 19.88 -14.39 36.62
CA LYS A 65 19.92 -14.57 35.16
C LYS A 65 18.53 -14.80 34.56
N VAL A 66 17.66 -15.53 35.24
CA VAL A 66 16.28 -15.76 34.78
C VAL A 66 15.48 -14.47 34.83
N GLU A 67 15.62 -13.67 35.89
CA GLU A 67 14.95 -12.36 36.01
C GLU A 67 15.40 -11.38 34.91
N THR A 68 16.69 -11.33 34.61
CA THR A 68 17.21 -10.48 33.51
C THR A 68 16.75 -10.95 32.13
N LEU A 69 16.61 -12.27 31.93
CA LEU A 69 16.03 -12.83 30.71
C LEU A 69 14.55 -12.42 30.57
N ASP A 70 13.76 -12.51 31.64
CA ASP A 70 12.34 -12.14 31.65
C ASP A 70 12.14 -10.68 31.23
N GLN A 71 12.93 -9.77 31.80
CA GLN A 71 12.93 -8.35 31.43
C GLN A 71 13.29 -8.15 29.94
N THR A 72 14.29 -8.89 29.45
CA THR A 72 14.72 -8.80 28.05
C THR A 72 13.63 -9.28 27.10
N VAL A 73 12.98 -10.40 27.41
CA VAL A 73 11.86 -10.95 26.63
C VAL A 73 10.69 -9.96 26.61
N GLY A 74 10.32 -9.40 27.76
CA GLY A 74 9.27 -8.37 27.85
C GLY A 74 9.56 -7.16 26.95
N SER A 75 10.80 -6.67 26.94
CA SER A 75 11.20 -5.56 26.06
C SER A 75 11.13 -5.91 24.57
N PHE A 76 11.36 -7.18 24.21
CA PHE A 76 11.24 -7.67 22.85
C PHE A 76 9.79 -7.71 22.38
N ASP A 77 8.88 -8.17 23.23
CA ASP A 77 7.44 -8.22 22.95
C ASP A 77 6.85 -6.82 22.76
N GLU A 78 7.25 -5.85 23.58
CA GLU A 78 6.86 -4.44 23.41
C GLU A 78 7.34 -3.88 22.06
N ARG A 79 8.61 -4.12 21.70
CA ARG A 79 9.19 -3.68 20.43
C ARG A 79 8.49 -4.33 19.24
N LEU A 80 8.18 -5.62 19.33
CA LEU A 80 7.46 -6.36 18.30
C LEU A 80 6.06 -5.78 18.11
N THR A 81 5.33 -5.57 19.19
CA THR A 81 3.98 -4.97 19.17
C THR A 81 4.00 -3.58 18.54
N LYS A 82 4.96 -2.73 18.93
CA LYS A 82 5.14 -1.40 18.35
C LYS A 82 5.48 -1.43 16.87
N ALA A 83 6.36 -2.35 16.44
CA ALA A 83 6.73 -2.53 15.04
C ALA A 83 5.54 -3.01 14.19
N GLN A 84 4.75 -3.96 14.70
CA GLN A 84 3.53 -4.42 14.04
C GLN A 84 2.51 -3.28 13.88
N LEU A 85 2.26 -2.50 14.94
CA LEU A 85 1.35 -1.35 14.88
C LEU A 85 1.83 -0.30 13.86
N SER A 86 3.13 0.01 13.85
CA SER A 86 3.73 0.95 12.89
C SER A 86 3.61 0.46 11.45
N ASN A 87 3.81 -0.85 11.21
CA ASN A 87 3.64 -1.45 9.90
C ASN A 87 2.19 -1.40 9.41
N VAL A 88 1.22 -1.68 10.30
CA VAL A 88 -0.22 -1.58 9.98
C VAL A 88 -0.58 -0.13 9.64
N ALA A 89 -0.16 0.84 10.45
CA ALA A 89 -0.39 2.26 10.17
C ALA A 89 0.23 2.69 8.83
N SER A 90 1.48 2.27 8.57
CA SER A 90 2.18 2.57 7.31
C SER A 90 1.48 1.96 6.09
N LYS A 91 0.92 0.75 6.23
CA LYS A 91 0.14 0.09 5.18
C LYS A 91 -1.15 0.85 4.88
N ILE A 92 -1.90 1.23 5.91
CA ILE A 92 -3.14 2.02 5.76
C ILE A 92 -2.85 3.33 5.01
N ILE A 93 -1.82 4.08 5.44
CA ILE A 93 -1.41 5.33 4.78
C ILE A 93 -1.05 5.10 3.32
N ARG A 94 -0.31 4.02 3.01
CA ARG A 94 0.09 3.68 1.65
C ARG A 94 -1.12 3.36 0.77
N ASP A 95 -2.06 2.58 1.28
CA ASP A 95 -3.28 2.18 0.58
C ASP A 95 -4.17 3.40 0.28
N ASP A 96 -4.31 4.31 1.25
CA ASP A 96 -5.07 5.56 1.07
C ASP A 96 -4.40 6.48 0.04
N LEU A 97 -3.07 6.61 0.09
CA LEU A 97 -2.32 7.40 -0.90
C LEU A 97 -2.43 6.79 -2.31
N GLN A 98 -2.51 5.46 -2.43
CA GLN A 98 -2.72 4.79 -3.70
C GLN A 98 -4.13 5.03 -4.25
N LYS A 99 -5.16 4.94 -3.40
CA LYS A 99 -6.54 5.26 -3.77
C LYS A 99 -6.70 6.71 -4.22
N ASP A 100 -6.13 7.67 -3.48
CA ASP A 100 -6.20 9.09 -3.85
C ASP A 100 -5.49 9.38 -5.18
N ARG A 101 -4.31 8.79 -5.40
CA ARG A 101 -3.60 8.90 -6.69
C ARG A 101 -4.41 8.32 -7.84
N HIS A 102 -5.04 7.15 -7.64
CA HIS A 102 -5.86 6.55 -8.68
C HIS A 102 -7.10 7.40 -9.00
N ARG A 103 -7.78 7.93 -7.98
CA ARG A 103 -8.92 8.85 -8.13
C ARG A 103 -8.52 10.11 -8.88
N LYS A 104 -7.41 10.76 -8.51
CA LYS A 104 -6.90 11.96 -9.20
C LYS A 104 -6.53 11.68 -10.65
N ALA A 105 -5.90 10.55 -10.94
CA ALA A 105 -5.57 10.15 -12.30
C ALA A 105 -6.83 9.95 -13.16
N GLN A 106 -7.86 9.27 -12.63
CA GLN A 106 -9.15 9.11 -13.31
C GLN A 106 -9.82 10.47 -13.59
N GLN A 107 -9.86 11.36 -12.60
CA GLN A 107 -10.41 12.71 -12.77
C GLN A 107 -9.63 13.51 -13.81
N PHE A 108 -8.30 13.44 -13.80
CA PHE A 108 -7.47 14.14 -14.77
C PHE A 108 -7.70 13.63 -16.20
N VAL A 109 -7.75 12.30 -16.39
CA VAL A 109 -8.04 11.71 -17.69
C VAL A 109 -9.44 12.09 -18.16
N GLY A 110 -10.46 11.95 -17.31
CA GLY A 110 -11.83 12.34 -17.64
C GLY A 110 -11.95 13.80 -18.04
N ASN A 111 -11.45 14.71 -17.20
CA ASN A 111 -11.50 16.16 -17.46
C ASN A 111 -10.72 16.54 -18.73
N LYS A 112 -9.52 15.99 -18.92
CA LYS A 112 -8.71 16.31 -20.11
C LYS A 112 -9.38 15.82 -21.39
N VAL A 113 -9.90 14.59 -21.38
CA VAL A 113 -10.61 14.01 -22.53
C VAL A 113 -11.87 14.82 -22.83
N GLN A 114 -12.65 15.18 -21.81
CA GLN A 114 -13.86 15.98 -21.97
C GLN A 114 -13.57 17.39 -22.52
N LEU A 115 -12.59 18.10 -21.96
CA LEU A 115 -12.14 19.40 -22.46
C LEU A 115 -11.66 19.32 -23.92
N THR A 116 -10.94 18.25 -24.30
CA THR A 116 -10.53 18.08 -25.70
C THR A 116 -11.70 17.84 -26.65
N PHE A 117 -12.71 17.08 -26.22
CA PHE A 117 -13.91 16.87 -27.02
C PHE A 117 -14.73 18.14 -27.18
N GLU A 118 -14.96 18.89 -26.10
CA GLU A 118 -15.69 20.16 -26.12
C GLU A 118 -14.99 21.19 -27.02
N ALA A 119 -13.66 21.30 -26.92
CA ALA A 119 -12.88 22.17 -27.80
C ALA A 119 -12.95 21.74 -29.28
N MET A 120 -12.87 20.44 -29.56
CA MET A 120 -13.01 19.92 -30.92
C MET A 120 -14.41 20.17 -31.49
N GLU A 121 -15.45 19.90 -30.72
CA GLU A 121 -16.84 20.08 -31.13
C GLU A 121 -17.17 21.57 -31.38
N GLY A 122 -16.70 22.46 -30.51
CA GLY A 122 -16.77 23.91 -30.72
C GLY A 122 -16.12 24.32 -32.04
N SER A 123 -14.87 23.91 -32.27
CA SER A 123 -14.14 24.25 -33.51
C SER A 123 -14.82 23.71 -34.77
N LYS A 124 -15.44 22.52 -34.71
CA LYS A 124 -16.17 21.92 -35.82
C LYS A 124 -17.45 22.72 -36.10
N ASN A 125 -18.21 23.07 -35.07
CA ASN A 125 -19.44 23.86 -35.22
C ASN A 125 -19.15 25.25 -35.80
N ASP A 126 -18.09 25.91 -35.32
CA ASP A 126 -17.64 27.20 -35.85
C ASP A 126 -17.24 27.10 -37.33
N LEU A 127 -16.53 26.04 -37.71
CA LEU A 127 -16.14 25.78 -39.10
C LEU A 127 -17.37 25.51 -39.98
N GLU A 128 -18.31 24.67 -39.53
CA GLU A 128 -19.55 24.39 -40.26
C GLU A 128 -20.37 25.67 -40.48
N GLN A 129 -20.45 26.54 -39.47
CA GLN A 129 -21.15 27.81 -39.59
C GLN A 129 -20.46 28.75 -40.57
N ALA A 130 -19.13 28.88 -40.51
CA ALA A 130 -18.36 29.70 -41.44
C ALA A 130 -18.52 29.22 -42.90
N VAL A 131 -18.56 27.91 -43.14
CA VAL A 131 -18.81 27.33 -44.47
C VAL A 131 -20.22 27.67 -44.96
N ARG A 132 -21.25 27.57 -44.10
CA ARG A 132 -22.63 27.95 -44.46
C ARG A 132 -22.72 29.42 -44.85
N ASP A 133 -22.07 30.30 -44.11
CA ASP A 133 -22.06 31.73 -44.38
C ASP A 133 -21.32 32.06 -45.69
N LEU A 134 -20.21 31.35 -45.97
CA LEU A 134 -19.49 31.49 -47.24
C LEU A 134 -20.35 31.03 -48.43
N ILE A 135 -21.00 29.86 -48.33
CA ILE A 135 -21.91 29.36 -49.37
C ILE A 135 -23.07 30.35 -49.60
N LYS A 136 -23.65 30.90 -48.53
CA LYS A 136 -24.72 31.89 -48.62
C LYS A 136 -24.25 33.17 -49.33
N LYS A 137 -23.05 33.64 -49.00
CA LYS A 137 -22.41 34.81 -49.62
C LYS A 137 -22.17 34.58 -51.11
N ASP A 138 -21.60 33.43 -51.47
CA ASP A 138 -21.32 33.08 -52.86
C ASP A 138 -22.61 32.88 -53.66
N THR A 139 -23.60 32.17 -53.11
CA THR A 139 -24.92 32.01 -53.74
C THR A 139 -25.58 33.36 -54.00
N THR A 140 -25.54 34.26 -53.02
CA THR A 140 -26.07 35.63 -53.17
C THR A 140 -25.32 36.42 -54.25
N LYS A 141 -23.99 36.31 -54.29
CA LYS A 141 -23.15 36.96 -55.30
C LYS A 141 -23.49 36.46 -56.71
N VAL A 142 -23.63 35.15 -56.87
CA VAL A 142 -23.98 34.51 -58.15
C VAL A 142 -25.39 34.93 -58.57
N MET A 143 -26.37 34.88 -57.67
CA MET A 143 -27.73 35.33 -57.97
C MET A 143 -27.76 36.80 -58.42
N ARG A 144 -27.00 37.69 -57.77
CA ARG A 144 -26.86 39.08 -58.22
C ARG A 144 -26.27 39.19 -59.63
N GLN A 145 -25.23 38.41 -59.95
CA GLN A 145 -24.65 38.37 -61.29
C GLN A 145 -25.65 37.87 -62.35
N ILE A 146 -26.42 36.83 -62.03
CA ILE A 146 -27.48 36.31 -62.90
C ILE A 146 -28.54 37.39 -63.14
N THR A 147 -28.99 38.05 -62.07
CA THR A 147 -29.98 39.14 -62.16
C THR A 147 -29.46 40.28 -63.03
N SER A 148 -28.23 40.77 -62.82
CA SER A 148 -27.65 41.84 -63.65
C SER A 148 -27.53 41.42 -65.11
N TYR A 149 -27.08 40.19 -65.38
CA TYR A 149 -27.01 39.65 -66.74
C TYR A 149 -28.38 39.66 -67.42
N LEU A 150 -29.42 39.14 -66.75
CA LEU A 150 -30.78 39.10 -67.30
C LEU A 150 -31.37 40.49 -67.51
N LYS A 151 -31.16 41.41 -66.56
CA LYS A 151 -31.61 42.81 -66.70
C LYS A 151 -31.01 43.45 -67.95
N GLN A 152 -29.71 43.27 -68.18
CA GLN A 152 -29.04 43.82 -69.36
C GLN A 152 -29.50 43.15 -70.66
N GLN A 153 -29.65 41.82 -70.70
CA GLN A 153 -30.09 41.10 -71.91
C GLN A 153 -31.55 41.37 -72.30
N LEU A 154 -32.39 41.75 -71.33
CA LEU A 154 -33.80 42.07 -71.53
C LEU A 154 -34.07 43.59 -71.61
N GLY A 155 -33.07 44.43 -71.37
CA GLY A 155 -33.22 45.89 -71.37
C GLY A 155 -34.10 46.43 -70.23
N LEU A 156 -34.12 45.75 -69.08
CA LEU A 156 -35.04 46.04 -67.98
C LEU A 156 -34.41 46.94 -66.92
N LYS A 157 -35.22 47.87 -66.36
CA LYS A 157 -34.84 48.66 -65.17
C LYS A 157 -34.87 47.84 -63.87
N SER A 158 -35.81 46.91 -63.74
CA SER A 158 -35.92 45.96 -62.63
C SER A 158 -36.21 44.54 -63.14
N ILE A 159 -35.74 43.52 -62.42
CA ILE A 159 -36.08 42.12 -62.73
C ILE A 159 -37.45 41.74 -62.15
N ASP A 160 -37.99 42.53 -61.23
CA ASP A 160 -39.25 42.24 -60.54
C ASP A 160 -40.47 42.57 -61.42
N ASP A 161 -40.29 43.46 -62.41
CA ASP A 161 -41.35 43.98 -63.29
C ASP A 161 -41.16 43.54 -64.76
N ILE A 162 -41.05 42.24 -65.00
CA ILE A 162 -40.86 41.71 -66.37
C ILE A 162 -42.19 41.80 -67.15
N PRO A 163 -42.25 42.53 -68.28
CA PRO A 163 -43.44 42.54 -69.14
C PRO A 163 -43.79 41.13 -69.63
N ASN A 164 -45.09 40.81 -69.72
CA ASN A 164 -45.57 39.48 -70.13
C ASN A 164 -44.98 38.99 -71.46
N CYS A 165 -44.69 39.89 -72.40
CA CYS A 165 -44.07 39.56 -73.69
C CYS A 165 -42.61 39.06 -73.57
N LEU A 166 -41.89 39.42 -72.51
CA LEU A 166 -40.49 39.05 -72.29
C LEU A 166 -40.31 37.80 -71.41
N VAL A 167 -41.39 37.29 -70.80
CA VAL A 167 -41.35 36.13 -69.91
C VAL A 167 -40.81 34.87 -70.61
N LYS A 168 -41.19 34.62 -71.87
CA LYS A 168 -40.68 33.48 -72.64
C LYS A 168 -39.16 33.59 -72.88
N LYS A 169 -38.69 34.79 -73.26
CA LYS A 169 -37.26 35.08 -73.48
C LYS A 169 -36.45 34.97 -72.18
N HIS A 170 -36.99 35.45 -71.06
CA HIS A 170 -36.38 35.30 -69.74
C HIS A 170 -36.17 33.82 -69.36
N LYS A 171 -37.20 32.99 -69.50
CA LYS A 171 -37.10 31.54 -69.23
C LYS A 171 -36.06 30.85 -70.13
N GLN A 172 -35.98 31.24 -71.40
CA GLN A 172 -35.00 30.70 -72.33
C GLN A 172 -33.57 31.12 -71.97
N LEU A 173 -33.35 32.40 -71.63
CA LEU A 173 -32.05 32.90 -71.19
C LEU A 173 -31.55 32.19 -69.93
N LEU A 174 -32.42 31.90 -68.97
CA LEU A 174 -32.08 31.11 -67.79
C LEU A 174 -31.68 29.67 -68.15
N LYS A 175 -32.39 29.02 -69.08
CA LYS A 175 -32.05 27.66 -69.53
C LYS A 175 -30.71 27.59 -70.27
N GLU A 176 -30.38 28.61 -71.04
CA GLU A 176 -29.14 28.68 -71.82
C GLU A 176 -27.97 29.31 -71.05
N LEU A 177 -28.19 29.72 -69.80
CA LEU A 177 -27.19 30.35 -68.97
C LEU A 177 -26.14 29.33 -68.55
N THR A 178 -24.87 29.69 -68.73
CA THR A 178 -23.73 28.85 -68.32
C THR A 178 -22.72 29.71 -67.58
N TRP A 179 -21.90 29.08 -66.73
CA TRP A 179 -20.80 29.75 -66.03
C TRP A 179 -19.86 30.50 -66.98
N LYS A 180 -19.59 29.97 -68.18
CA LYS A 180 -18.78 30.65 -69.19
C LYS A 180 -19.42 31.97 -69.65
N LYS A 181 -20.73 31.99 -69.92
CA LYS A 181 -21.46 33.21 -70.29
C LYS A 181 -21.47 34.23 -69.15
N LEU A 182 -21.66 33.79 -67.90
CA LEU A 182 -21.67 34.63 -66.72
C LEU A 182 -20.28 35.23 -66.40
N ASN A 183 -19.21 34.44 -66.54
CA ASN A 183 -17.82 34.91 -66.36
C ASN A 183 -17.41 35.89 -67.45
N ASN A 184 -17.76 35.62 -68.71
CA ASN A 184 -17.48 36.55 -69.81
C ASN A 184 -18.22 37.89 -69.63
N PHE A 185 -19.41 37.87 -69.05
CA PHE A 185 -20.19 39.07 -68.73
C PHE A 185 -19.51 39.91 -67.63
N THR A 186 -19.10 39.28 -66.55
CA THR A 186 -18.44 39.96 -65.42
C THR A 186 -17.07 40.51 -65.78
N GLN A 187 -16.29 39.81 -66.62
CA GLN A 187 -14.99 40.28 -67.12
C GLN A 187 -15.10 41.48 -68.08
N LYS A 188 -16.21 41.61 -68.82
CA LYS A 188 -16.45 42.74 -69.74
C LYS A 188 -16.94 44.01 -69.04
N GLY A 189 -16.89 44.06 -67.70
CA GLY A 189 -17.27 45.24 -66.92
C GLY A 189 -18.77 45.49 -66.87
N GLY A 190 -19.60 44.45 -67.03
CA GLY A 190 -21.04 44.54 -66.83
C GLY A 190 -21.36 45.03 -65.41
N LYS A 191 -21.70 46.31 -65.29
CA LYS A 191 -22.23 46.93 -64.07
C LYS A 191 -23.73 46.64 -63.98
#